data_AF-A0ABD4LFY7-F1
#
_entry.id   AF-A0ABD4LFY7-F1
#
_cell.length_a   1.000
_cell.length_b   1.000
_cell.length_c   1.000
_cell.angle_alpha   90.00
_cell.angle_beta   90.00
_cell.angle_gamma   90.00
#
_symmetry.space_group_name_H-M   'P 1'
#
loop_
_entity.id
_entity.type
_entity.pdbx_description
1 polymer ?
#
loop_
_entity_poly.entity_id
_entity_poly.type
_entity_poly.pdbx_seq_one_letter_code
_entity_poly.pdbx_strand_id
1 'polypeptide(L)'
;MDRRIYFVLKNSTFCFGIILTFLLSGCTSFSKETTDTIYLIPEEYEGDLIVVYNVPGAELLPKEEEFSVVTFAADGTAVTSTKNMKFGTVNDLYYTVNKEGQRTKIDSSCIHFSSTGSRTENSWEFPFANLEVTRTTCSQEFSANGREVPENQEHPAEKKMRDLMQRIQERYMNKVK
;
A
#
# COMPACT_ATOMS: atom_id res chain seq x y z
N MET A 1 30.41 -62.05 -16.56
CA MET A 1 29.56 -60.87 -16.31
C MET A 1 29.55 -60.04 -17.60
N ASP A 2 28.41 -60.06 -18.31
CA ASP A 2 28.34 -59.67 -19.72
C ASP A 2 28.49 -58.16 -19.97
N ARG A 3 29.42 -57.80 -20.86
CA ARG A 3 29.71 -56.41 -21.30
C ARG A 3 28.47 -55.67 -21.84
N ARG A 4 27.48 -56.40 -22.36
CA ARG A 4 26.20 -55.84 -22.86
C ARG A 4 25.31 -55.31 -21.72
N ILE A 5 25.30 -55.98 -20.57
CA ILE A 5 24.47 -55.59 -19.42
C ILE A 5 25.01 -54.29 -18.82
N TYR A 6 26.33 -54.15 -18.72
CA TYR A 6 26.99 -52.93 -18.23
C TYR A 6 26.70 -51.69 -19.09
N PHE A 7 26.62 -51.86 -20.42
CA PHE A 7 26.39 -50.74 -21.34
C PHE A 7 24.93 -50.24 -21.28
N VAL A 8 23.97 -51.16 -21.16
CA VAL A 8 22.54 -50.83 -21.03
C VAL A 8 22.24 -50.18 -19.67
N LEU A 9 22.81 -50.69 -18.58
CA LEU A 9 22.67 -50.09 -17.24
C LEU A 9 23.29 -48.69 -17.19
N LYS A 10 24.47 -48.48 -17.78
CA LYS A 10 25.17 -47.18 -17.78
C LYS A 10 24.41 -46.10 -18.56
N ASN A 11 23.84 -46.44 -19.73
CA ASN A 11 23.00 -45.52 -20.51
C ASN A 11 21.66 -45.21 -19.81
N SER A 12 21.07 -46.20 -19.11
CA SER A 12 19.82 -46.00 -18.37
C SER A 12 19.98 -45.06 -17.17
N THR A 13 21.08 -45.17 -16.42
CA THR A 13 21.40 -44.23 -15.32
C THR A 13 21.73 -42.82 -15.80
N PHE A 14 22.34 -42.67 -16.98
CA PHE A 14 22.67 -41.36 -17.54
C PHE A 14 21.42 -40.58 -17.98
N CYS A 15 20.42 -41.26 -18.55
CA CYS A 15 19.14 -40.64 -18.91
C CYS A 15 18.29 -40.29 -17.67
N PHE A 16 18.32 -41.11 -16.62
CA PHE A 16 17.60 -40.82 -15.37
C PHE A 16 18.15 -39.59 -14.63
N GLY A 17 19.47 -39.38 -14.66
CA GLY A 17 20.10 -38.21 -14.06
C GLY A 17 19.72 -36.89 -14.75
N ILE A 18 19.59 -36.88 -16.07
CA ILE A 18 19.25 -35.68 -16.87
C ILE A 18 17.76 -35.31 -16.70
N ILE A 19 16.86 -36.30 -16.59
CA ILE A 19 15.43 -36.07 -16.39
C ILE A 19 15.16 -35.50 -14.99
N LEU A 20 15.90 -35.96 -13.96
CA LEU A 20 15.75 -35.46 -12.60
C LEU A 20 16.21 -33.99 -12.44
N THR A 21 17.22 -33.56 -13.19
CA THR A 21 17.66 -32.15 -13.20
C THR A 21 16.68 -31.21 -13.92
N PHE A 22 15.91 -31.70 -14.91
CA PHE A 22 14.88 -30.89 -15.58
C PHE A 22 13.63 -30.68 -14.71
N LEU A 23 13.30 -31.61 -13.82
CA LEU A 23 12.13 -31.49 -12.93
C LEU A 23 12.33 -30.51 -11.76
N LEU A 24 13.57 -30.19 -11.39
CA LEU A 24 13.88 -29.21 -10.34
C LEU A 24 14.07 -27.78 -10.89
N SER A 25 14.02 -27.62 -12.21
CA SER A 25 14.29 -26.35 -12.90
C SER A 25 12.98 -25.70 -13.34
N GLY A 26 12.34 -24.95 -12.45
CA GLY A 26 11.44 -23.86 -12.88
C GLY A 26 10.00 -23.89 -12.42
N CYS A 27 9.78 -23.73 -11.11
CA CYS A 27 8.68 -22.88 -10.66
C CYS A 27 9.28 -21.55 -10.18
N THR A 28 9.79 -20.73 -11.10
CA THR A 28 9.91 -19.30 -10.82
C THR A 28 8.51 -18.72 -10.92
N SER A 29 7.76 -18.76 -9.82
CA SER A 29 6.56 -17.95 -9.68
C SER A 29 7.01 -16.50 -9.85
N PHE A 30 6.71 -15.91 -11.00
CA PHE A 30 6.64 -14.47 -11.15
C PHE A 30 5.63 -14.00 -10.10
N SER A 31 6.11 -13.57 -8.94
CA SER A 31 5.29 -12.90 -7.95
C SER A 31 4.73 -11.67 -8.65
N LYS A 32 3.41 -11.65 -8.90
CA LYS A 32 2.76 -10.44 -9.36
C LYS A 32 2.87 -9.44 -8.22
N GLU A 33 3.58 -8.34 -8.44
CA GLU A 33 3.65 -7.24 -7.48
C GLU A 33 2.23 -6.74 -7.20
N THR A 34 1.89 -6.64 -5.92
CA THR A 34 0.61 -6.20 -5.38
C THR A 34 0.82 -5.01 -4.44
N THR A 35 -0.23 -4.25 -4.16
CA THR A 35 -0.12 -3.06 -3.31
C THR A 35 -0.06 -3.39 -1.82
N ASP A 36 -0.62 -4.53 -1.40
CA ASP A 36 -0.67 -5.08 -0.04
C ASP A 36 -0.70 -4.01 1.06
N THR A 37 -1.71 -3.15 1.05
CA THR A 37 -1.87 -2.11 2.08
C THR A 37 -3.19 -2.27 2.82
N ILE A 38 -3.11 -2.28 4.15
CA ILE A 38 -4.27 -2.22 5.05
C ILE A 38 -4.43 -0.78 5.51
N TYR A 39 -5.60 -0.19 5.29
CA TYR A 39 -5.96 1.14 5.78
C TYR A 39 -6.90 1.04 6.98
N LEU A 40 -6.48 1.60 8.11
CA LEU A 40 -7.24 1.65 9.35
C LEU A 40 -7.74 3.09 9.59
N ILE A 41 -9.04 3.28 9.47
CA ILE A 41 -9.72 4.57 9.50
C ILE A 41 -10.51 4.67 10.82
N PRO A 42 -10.46 5.77 11.59
CA PRO A 42 -11.32 5.92 12.76
C PRO A 42 -12.80 5.79 12.39
N GLU A 43 -13.59 5.02 13.15
CA GLU A 43 -14.98 4.70 12.80
C GLU A 43 -15.89 5.92 12.68
N GLU A 44 -15.58 6.99 13.41
CA GLU A 44 -16.28 8.27 13.36
C GLU A 44 -15.88 9.15 12.17
N TYR A 45 -14.78 8.83 11.47
CA TYR A 45 -14.23 9.68 10.42
C TYR A 45 -14.96 9.52 9.08
N GLU A 46 -15.18 10.64 8.40
CA GLU A 46 -15.72 10.70 7.04
C GLU A 46 -15.07 11.87 6.29
N GLY A 47 -14.70 11.67 5.02
CA GLY A 47 -14.08 12.68 4.16
C GLY A 47 -12.67 12.32 3.69
N ASP A 48 -11.87 13.35 3.40
CA ASP A 48 -10.56 13.22 2.76
C ASP A 48 -9.56 12.49 3.66
N LEU A 49 -8.74 11.61 3.09
CA LEU A 49 -7.66 10.89 3.77
C LEU A 49 -6.34 11.17 3.08
N ILE A 50 -5.29 11.44 3.87
CA ILE A 50 -3.97 11.77 3.32
C ILE A 50 -2.91 10.93 4.00
N VAL A 51 -2.12 10.22 3.20
CA VAL A 51 -0.90 9.53 3.66
C VAL A 51 0.31 10.27 3.10
N VAL A 52 1.24 10.66 3.96
CA VAL A 52 2.53 11.24 3.55
C VAL A 52 3.66 10.30 3.94
N TYR A 53 4.45 9.93 2.95
CA TYR A 53 5.58 9.02 3.04
C TYR A 53 6.90 9.79 3.15
N ASN A 54 7.96 9.04 3.42
CA ASN A 54 9.33 9.54 3.50
C ASN A 54 9.49 10.70 4.51
N VAL A 55 8.74 10.72 5.60
CA VAL A 55 8.87 11.75 6.63
C VAL A 55 9.93 11.35 7.66
N PRO A 56 11.06 12.06 7.76
CA PRO A 56 12.11 11.73 8.71
C PRO A 56 11.62 11.80 10.15
N GLY A 57 11.97 10.80 10.96
CA GLY A 57 11.60 10.75 12.38
C GLY A 57 10.14 10.33 12.66
N ALA A 58 9.32 10.08 11.63
CA ALA A 58 8.04 9.41 11.78
C ALA A 58 8.20 7.89 11.92
N GLU A 59 7.16 7.20 12.37
CA GLU A 59 7.17 5.74 12.50
C GLU A 59 7.14 5.06 11.12
N LEU A 60 7.77 3.89 11.02
CA LEU A 60 7.63 3.02 9.84
C LEU A 60 6.26 2.36 9.86
N LEU A 61 5.69 2.11 8.67
CA LEU A 61 4.47 1.33 8.57
C LEU A 61 4.70 -0.08 9.17
N PRO A 62 3.89 -0.51 10.17
CA PRO A 62 3.90 -1.88 10.63
C PRO A 62 3.56 -2.85 9.50
N LYS A 63 3.97 -4.10 9.65
CA LYS A 63 3.60 -5.18 8.74
C LYS A 63 2.75 -6.22 9.43
N GLU A 64 1.69 -6.63 8.75
CA GLU A 64 0.87 -7.78 9.09
C GLU A 64 0.93 -8.74 7.90
N GLU A 65 1.64 -9.86 8.08
CA GLU A 65 1.97 -10.77 6.98
C GLU A 65 2.72 -10.04 5.85
N GLU A 66 2.11 -9.96 4.66
CA GLU A 66 2.65 -9.25 3.49
C GLU A 66 2.17 -7.78 3.38
N PHE A 67 1.18 -7.40 4.20
CA PHE A 67 0.53 -6.10 4.15
C PHE A 67 1.26 -5.05 4.99
N SER A 68 1.36 -3.84 4.46
CA SER A 68 1.76 -2.65 5.22
C SER A 68 0.53 -2.01 5.84
N VAL A 69 0.58 -1.61 7.10
CA VAL A 69 -0.58 -1.09 7.84
C VAL A 69 -0.48 0.42 7.98
N VAL A 70 -1.40 1.13 7.34
CA VAL A 70 -1.58 2.58 7.47
C VAL A 70 -2.66 2.85 8.50
N THR A 71 -2.30 3.52 9.60
CA THR A 71 -3.25 3.95 10.62
C THR A 71 -3.48 5.45 10.54
N PHE A 72 -4.71 5.86 10.26
CA PHE A 72 -5.08 7.28 10.22
C PHE A 72 -5.34 7.80 11.63
N ALA A 73 -4.86 9.02 11.90
CA ALA A 73 -5.27 9.78 13.06
C ALA A 73 -6.74 10.23 12.93
N ALA A 74 -7.31 10.75 14.03
CA ALA A 74 -8.69 11.25 14.08
C ALA A 74 -9.01 12.36 13.06
N ASP A 75 -7.99 13.05 12.54
CA ASP A 75 -8.15 14.05 11.49
C ASP A 75 -8.07 13.47 10.07
N GLY A 76 -7.93 12.15 9.91
CA GLY A 76 -7.79 11.46 8.63
C GLY A 76 -6.42 11.66 7.97
N THR A 77 -5.37 11.87 8.75
CA THR A 77 -3.99 11.97 8.25
C THR A 77 -3.12 10.83 8.77
N ALA A 78 -2.19 10.36 7.95
CA ALA A 78 -1.18 9.38 8.32
C ALA A 78 0.19 9.85 7.81
N VAL A 79 1.21 9.72 8.66
CA VAL A 79 2.56 10.19 8.37
C VAL A 79 3.54 9.08 8.71
N THR A 80 4.43 8.73 7.78
CA THR A 80 5.35 7.62 7.96
C THR A 80 6.75 7.91 7.39
N SER A 81 7.76 7.29 7.98
CA SER A 81 9.13 7.28 7.44
C SER A 81 9.35 6.21 6.36
N THR A 82 8.35 5.36 6.09
CA THR A 82 8.39 4.43 4.95
C THR A 82 8.59 5.24 3.67
N LYS A 83 9.59 4.86 2.86
CA LYS A 83 10.08 5.68 1.74
C LYS A 83 9.02 6.02 0.69
N ASN A 84 8.14 5.10 0.36
CA ASN A 84 7.09 5.29 -0.63
C ASN A 84 5.98 4.25 -0.44
N MET A 85 4.84 4.45 -1.10
CA MET A 85 3.79 3.45 -1.23
C MET A 85 4.23 2.27 -2.12
N LYS A 86 3.55 1.14 -2.00
CA LYS A 86 3.71 0.00 -2.90
C LYS A 86 2.95 0.23 -4.21
N PHE A 87 3.48 -0.31 -5.31
CA PHE A 87 2.87 -0.25 -6.63
C PHE A 87 2.69 -1.67 -7.16
N GLY A 88 1.53 -1.95 -7.75
CA GLY A 88 1.20 -3.29 -8.22
C GLY A 88 -0.28 -3.45 -8.51
N THR A 89 -0.72 -4.70 -8.62
CA THR A 89 -2.16 -5.02 -8.68
C THR A 89 -2.80 -4.65 -7.34
N VAL A 90 -3.83 -3.80 -7.37
CA VAL A 90 -4.48 -3.32 -6.15
C VAL A 90 -5.23 -4.47 -5.45
N ASN A 91 -4.82 -4.76 -4.22
CA ASN A 91 -5.44 -5.74 -3.32
C ASN A 91 -5.60 -5.18 -1.90
N ASP A 92 -5.65 -3.85 -1.79
CA ASP A 92 -5.74 -3.14 -0.51
C ASP A 92 -7.01 -3.47 0.25
N LEU A 93 -6.90 -3.44 1.58
CA LEU A 93 -8.00 -3.73 2.50
C LEU A 93 -8.32 -2.50 3.35
N TYR A 94 -9.60 -2.21 3.53
CA TYR A 94 -10.07 -1.03 4.23
C TYR A 94 -10.90 -1.44 5.45
N TYR A 95 -10.61 -0.82 6.60
CA TYR A 95 -11.31 -1.07 7.85
C TYR A 95 -11.60 0.23 8.57
N THR A 96 -12.76 0.32 9.22
CA THR A 96 -12.93 1.25 10.34
C THR A 96 -12.40 0.61 11.61
N VAL A 97 -11.95 1.45 12.55
CA VAL A 97 -11.43 1.03 13.85
C VAL A 97 -12.12 1.82 14.95
N ASN A 98 -12.67 1.12 15.95
CA ASN A 98 -13.27 1.75 17.12
C ASN A 98 -12.20 2.12 18.17
N LYS A 99 -12.63 2.75 19.27
CA LYS A 99 -11.72 3.20 20.34
C LYS A 99 -10.97 2.05 21.03
N GLU A 100 -11.53 0.84 21.01
CA GLU A 100 -10.92 -0.37 21.55
C GLU A 100 -9.96 -1.06 20.57
N GLY A 101 -9.81 -0.55 19.34
CA GLY A 101 -8.94 -1.10 18.31
C GLY A 101 -9.55 -2.23 17.48
N GLN A 102 -10.86 -2.49 17.61
CA GLN A 102 -11.56 -3.52 16.85
C GLN A 102 -11.82 -3.04 15.43
N ARG A 103 -11.54 -3.91 14.45
CA ARG A 103 -11.65 -3.61 13.02
C ARG A 103 -12.99 -4.05 12.47
N THR A 104 -13.65 -3.17 11.72
CA THR A 104 -14.81 -3.51 10.90
C THR A 104 -14.48 -3.28 9.44
N LYS A 105 -14.58 -4.32 8.61
CA LYS A 105 -14.24 -4.23 7.19
C LYS A 105 -15.20 -3.29 6.47
N ILE A 106 -14.67 -2.43 5.60
CA ILE A 106 -15.43 -1.55 4.73
C ILE A 106 -15.33 -2.07 3.29
N ASP A 107 -16.40 -1.92 2.52
CA ASP A 107 -16.42 -2.22 1.10
C ASP A 107 -15.61 -1.18 0.31
N SER A 108 -14.96 -1.58 -0.79
CA SER A 108 -14.20 -0.68 -1.65
C SER A 108 -15.07 0.42 -2.29
N SER A 109 -16.38 0.19 -2.42
CA SER A 109 -17.33 1.22 -2.89
C SER A 109 -17.48 2.41 -1.94
N CYS A 110 -17.02 2.28 -0.69
CA CYS A 110 -16.96 3.38 0.27
C CYS A 110 -15.65 4.16 0.21
N ILE A 111 -14.73 3.79 -0.68
CA ILE A 111 -13.41 4.40 -0.80
C ILE A 111 -13.22 4.92 -2.22
N HIS A 112 -12.83 6.18 -2.31
CA HIS A 112 -12.36 6.80 -3.54
C HIS A 112 -10.86 6.99 -3.45
N PHE A 113 -10.11 6.42 -4.39
CA PHE A 113 -8.68 6.64 -4.49
C PHE A 113 -8.44 7.82 -5.45
N SER A 114 -8.21 9.00 -4.89
CA SER A 114 -8.20 10.25 -5.65
C SER A 114 -6.91 10.45 -6.46
N SER A 115 -5.76 10.47 -5.80
CA SER A 115 -4.49 10.78 -6.48
C SER A 115 -3.27 10.31 -5.70
N THR A 116 -2.17 10.15 -6.41
CA THR A 116 -0.83 10.01 -5.82
C THR A 116 0.08 11.08 -6.39
N GLY A 117 1.12 11.42 -5.67
CA GLY A 117 2.12 12.37 -6.14
C GLY A 117 3.35 12.40 -5.26
N SER A 118 4.23 13.35 -5.55
CA SER A 118 5.36 13.69 -4.69
C SER A 118 5.39 15.20 -4.54
N ARG A 119 5.60 15.66 -3.30
CA ARG A 119 5.78 17.07 -2.99
C ARG A 119 7.21 17.29 -2.52
N THR A 120 7.92 18.18 -3.19
CA THR A 120 9.29 18.54 -2.80
C THR A 120 9.27 19.77 -1.92
N GLU A 121 9.82 19.66 -0.72
CA GLU A 121 10.11 20.82 0.13
C GLU A 121 11.63 20.91 0.32
N ASN A 122 12.21 22.05 -0.03
CA ASN A 122 13.66 22.24 -0.21
C ASN A 122 14.23 21.25 -1.25
N SER A 123 14.89 20.18 -0.79
CA SER A 123 15.45 19.11 -1.63
C SER A 123 15.03 17.72 -1.14
N TRP A 124 13.98 17.67 -0.31
CA TRP A 124 13.42 16.44 0.21
C TRP A 124 12.05 16.17 -0.43
N GLU A 125 11.88 14.97 -0.95
CA GLU A 125 10.65 14.54 -1.60
C GLU A 125 9.75 13.78 -0.62
N PHE A 126 8.47 14.15 -0.61
CA PHE A 126 7.42 13.54 0.19
C PHE A 126 6.38 12.93 -0.75
N PRO A 127 6.49 11.63 -1.08
CA PRO A 127 5.43 10.94 -1.78
C PRO A 127 4.15 10.97 -0.94
N PHE A 128 3.00 11.12 -1.59
CA PHE A 128 1.72 11.18 -0.90
C PHE A 128 0.63 10.44 -1.68
N ALA A 129 -0.38 9.98 -0.95
CA ALA A 129 -1.61 9.44 -1.50
C ALA A 129 -2.81 10.16 -0.89
N ASN A 130 -3.74 10.59 -1.74
CA ASN A 130 -5.02 11.15 -1.38
C ASN A 130 -6.11 10.11 -1.65
N LEU A 131 -6.87 9.80 -0.61
CA LEU A 131 -8.05 8.95 -0.67
C LEU A 131 -9.23 9.73 -0.08
N GLU A 132 -10.43 9.19 -0.22
CA GLU A 132 -11.62 9.69 0.45
C GLU A 132 -12.45 8.50 0.94
N VAL A 133 -13.02 8.63 2.13
CA VAL A 133 -13.93 7.62 2.70
C VAL A 133 -15.30 8.22 2.92
N THR A 134 -16.33 7.47 2.56
CA THR A 134 -17.73 7.77 2.93
C THR A 134 -18.30 6.67 3.81
N ARG A 135 -19.20 7.07 4.70
CA ARG A 135 -20.06 6.17 5.48
C ARG A 135 -21.51 6.23 5.01
N THR A 136 -21.86 7.25 4.24
CA THR A 136 -23.22 7.62 3.91
C THR A 136 -23.61 7.28 2.47
N THR A 137 -22.67 7.33 1.53
CA THR A 137 -22.95 7.25 0.08
C THR A 137 -22.09 6.21 -0.65
N CYS A 138 -21.74 5.10 0.01
CA CYS A 138 -20.98 4.00 -0.59
C CYS A 138 -21.64 3.55 -1.90
N SER A 139 -20.90 3.67 -3.00
CA SER A 139 -21.40 3.40 -4.33
C SER A 139 -20.24 3.30 -5.32
N GLN A 140 -20.50 2.70 -6.48
CA GLN A 140 -19.51 2.69 -7.55
C GLN A 140 -19.19 4.11 -8.04
N GLU A 141 -20.19 5.00 -8.02
CA GLU A 141 -20.04 6.42 -8.36
C GLU A 141 -19.11 7.12 -7.39
N PHE A 142 -19.31 6.94 -6.08
CA PHE A 142 -18.40 7.47 -5.07
C PHE A 142 -17.00 6.92 -5.25
N SER A 143 -16.84 5.61 -5.43
CA SER A 143 -15.51 5.01 -5.63
C SER A 143 -14.77 5.58 -6.83
N ALA A 144 -15.49 5.88 -7.92
CA ALA A 144 -14.93 6.47 -9.12
C ALA A 144 -14.59 7.96 -8.97
N ASN A 145 -15.47 8.74 -8.34
CA ASN A 145 -15.46 10.20 -8.44
C ASN A 145 -15.30 10.96 -7.11
N GLY A 146 -15.39 10.28 -5.97
CA GLY A 146 -15.44 10.90 -4.65
C GLY A 146 -16.78 11.58 -4.38
N ARG A 147 -16.83 12.45 -3.35
CA ARG A 147 -18.00 13.29 -3.11
C ARG A 147 -18.09 14.45 -4.11
N GLU A 148 -19.30 14.94 -4.34
CA GLU A 148 -19.50 16.17 -5.11
C GLU A 148 -18.91 17.38 -4.36
N VAL A 149 -18.15 18.20 -5.07
CA VAL A 149 -17.59 19.46 -4.57
C VAL A 149 -17.96 20.62 -5.51
N PRO A 150 -18.10 21.86 -5.01
CA PRO A 150 -18.41 22.99 -5.86
C PRO A 150 -17.31 23.25 -6.91
N GLU A 151 -17.70 23.35 -8.19
CA GLU A 151 -16.76 23.50 -9.32
C GLU A 151 -15.81 24.71 -9.20
N ASN A 152 -16.27 25.80 -8.59
CA ASN A 152 -15.52 27.05 -8.45
C ASN A 152 -14.68 27.13 -7.16
N GLN A 153 -14.57 26.04 -6.42
CA GLN A 153 -13.84 26.00 -5.16
C GLN A 153 -12.72 24.96 -5.21
N GLU A 154 -11.58 25.31 -4.60
CA GLU A 154 -10.49 24.36 -4.37
C GLU A 154 -11.00 23.14 -3.59
N HIS A 155 -10.65 21.93 -4.03
CA HIS A 155 -11.06 20.71 -3.35
C HIS A 155 -10.60 20.75 -1.88
N PRO A 156 -11.45 20.38 -0.89
CA PRO A 156 -11.08 20.51 0.54
C PRO A 156 -9.79 19.77 0.94
N ALA A 157 -9.46 18.69 0.22
CA ALA A 157 -8.21 17.95 0.37
C ALA A 157 -6.95 18.83 0.19
N GLU A 158 -6.99 19.86 -0.66
CA GLU A 158 -5.82 20.74 -0.89
C GLU A 158 -5.49 21.57 0.35
N LYS A 159 -6.53 22.15 0.98
CA LYS A 159 -6.35 22.86 2.25
C LYS A 159 -5.82 21.90 3.32
N LYS A 160 -6.38 20.69 3.37
CA LYS A 160 -5.94 19.65 4.33
C LYS A 160 -4.47 19.26 4.12
N MET A 161 -4.05 19.06 2.87
CA MET A 161 -2.66 18.77 2.50
C MET A 161 -1.73 19.93 2.89
N ARG A 162 -2.13 21.17 2.61
CA ARG A 162 -1.36 22.38 2.97
C ARG A 162 -1.13 22.47 4.48
N ASP A 163 -2.20 22.30 5.26
CA ASP A 163 -2.14 22.34 6.73
C ASP A 163 -1.29 21.17 7.28
N LEU A 164 -1.40 19.97 6.68
CA LEU A 164 -0.60 18.79 7.07
C LEU A 164 0.89 19.00 6.79
N MET A 165 1.24 19.50 5.60
CA MET A 165 2.64 19.75 5.24
C MET A 165 3.28 20.79 6.16
N GLN A 166 2.55 21.83 6.55
CA GLN A 166 3.02 22.78 7.55
C GLN A 166 3.31 22.08 8.89
N ARG A 167 2.38 21.24 9.39
CA ARG A 167 2.61 20.45 10.62
C ARG A 167 3.83 19.53 10.49
N ILE A 168 4.05 18.93 9.33
CA ILE A 168 5.22 18.07 9.08
C ILE A 168 6.51 18.87 9.17
N GLN A 169 6.57 20.04 8.52
CA GLN A 169 7.74 20.91 8.57
C GLN A 169 8.04 21.36 10.01
N GLU A 170 7.01 21.82 10.72
CA GLU A 170 7.16 22.32 12.10
C GLU A 170 7.61 21.25 13.09
N ARG A 171 7.05 20.04 12.98
CA ARG A 171 7.28 18.95 13.93
C ARG A 171 8.52 18.13 13.63
N TYR A 172 8.75 17.80 12.37
CA TYR A 172 9.78 16.84 11.97
C TYR A 172 10.99 17.50 11.34
N MET A 173 10.83 18.58 10.57
CA MET A 173 11.92 19.15 9.80
C MET A 173 12.67 20.28 10.53
N ASN A 174 12.00 21.07 11.38
CA ASN A 174 12.63 22.18 12.11
C ASN A 174 13.79 21.78 13.06
N LYS A 175 13.96 20.48 13.34
CA LYS A 175 15.03 19.96 14.21
C LYS A 175 16.06 19.09 13.46
N VAL A 176 15.85 18.82 12.18
CA VAL A 176 16.71 17.97 11.36
C VAL A 176 17.54 18.90 10.47
N LYS A 177 18.78 19.17 10.90
CA LYS A 177 19.80 19.86 10.10
C LYS A 177 20.65 18.83 9.36
#